data_AF-A0A538LF64-F1
#
_entry.id   AF-A0A538LF64-F1
#
_cell.length_a   1.000
_cell.length_b   1.000
_cell.length_c   1.000
_cell.angle_alpha   90.00
_cell.angle_beta   90.00
_cell.angle_gamma   90.00
#
_symmetry.space_group_name_H-M   'P 1'
#
loop_
_entity.id
_entity.type
_entity.pdbx_description
1 polymer ?
#
loop_
_entity_poly.entity_id
_entity_poly.type
_entity_poly.pdbx_seq_one_letter_code
_entity_poly.pdbx_strand_id
1 'polypeptide(L)'
;MEYALAIVVFAIAVALVVMGPLRRGDRGEPVIDARREDLEAAKEAKYREIRDAELDHRIGKLSDEDFRTTDRELRLQAIDILRELEELDAGERQARR
;
A
#
# COMPACT_ATOMS: atom_id res chain seq x y z
N MET A 1 6.68 8.52 24.82
CA MET A 1 7.62 9.17 23.88
C MET A 1 8.62 8.19 23.26
N GLU A 2 9.09 7.17 23.98
CA GLU A 2 10.05 6.17 23.47
C GLU A 2 9.55 5.35 22.26
N TYR A 3 8.29 4.90 22.28
CA TYR A 3 7.75 4.02 21.24
C TYR A 3 7.44 4.74 19.92
N ALA A 4 7.18 6.06 19.94
CA ALA A 4 6.92 6.83 18.73
C ALA A 4 8.17 6.91 17.84
N LEU A 5 9.35 7.02 18.46
CA LEU A 5 10.62 7.02 17.75
C LEU A 5 10.89 5.66 17.10
N ALA A 6 10.59 4.56 17.80
CA ALA A 6 10.76 3.20 17.28
C ALA A 6 9.87 2.93 16.06
N ILE A 7 8.63 3.43 16.08
CA ILE A 7 7.68 3.31 14.95
C ILE A 7 8.19 4.08 13.73
N VAL A 8 8.68 5.30 13.93
CA VAL A 8 9.21 6.13 12.82
C VAL A 8 10.48 5.51 12.22
N VAL A 9 11.39 5.01 13.04
CA VAL A 9 12.61 4.33 12.57
C VAL A 9 12.29 3.04 11.82
N PHE A 10 11.31 2.27 12.30
CA PHE A 10 10.85 1.07 11.62
C PHE A 10 10.20 1.39 10.27
N ALA A 11 9.37 2.43 10.20
CA ALA A 11 8.77 2.89 8.95
C ALA A 11 9.83 3.31 7.92
N ILE A 12 10.88 4.01 8.34
CA ILE A 12 11.99 4.42 7.47
C ILE A 12 12.81 3.21 7.00
N ALA A 13 13.10 2.25 7.88
CA ALA A 13 13.83 1.03 7.52
C ALA A 13 13.06 0.20 6.49
N VAL A 14 11.74 0.07 6.67
CA VAL A 14 10.86 -0.59 5.70
C VAL A 14 10.88 0.16 4.36
N ALA A 15 10.78 1.49 4.37
CA ALA A 15 10.85 2.29 3.15
C ALA A 15 12.16 2.09 2.38
N LEU A 16 13.31 2.02 3.06
CA LEU A 16 14.62 1.81 2.43
C LEU A 16 14.80 0.39 1.85
N VAL A 17 14.23 -0.63 2.49
CA VAL A 17 14.25 -2.01 1.97
C VAL A 17 13.33 -2.15 0.76
N VAL A 18 12.19 -1.46 0.75
CA VAL A 18 11.24 -1.43 -0.37
C VAL A 18 11.77 -0.61 -1.56
N MET A 19 12.45 0.51 -1.31
CA MET A 19 13.01 1.36 -2.38
C MET A 19 14.40 0.91 -2.88
N GLY A 20 15.07 0.00 -2.17
CA GLY A 20 16.39 -0.53 -2.51
C GLY A 20 16.50 -1.33 -3.84
N PRO A 21 15.51 -2.14 -4.25
CA PRO A 21 15.57 -2.93 -5.47
C PRO A 21 15.33 -2.10 -6.75
N LEU A 22 14.64 -0.95 -6.66
CA LEU A 22 14.27 -0.08 -7.80
C LEU A 22 15.47 0.47 -8.61
N ARG A 23 16.71 0.32 -8.13
CA ARG A 23 17.90 0.96 -8.71
C ARG A 23 18.72 0.05 -9.64
N ARG A 24 18.33 -1.22 -9.83
CA ARG A 24 19.08 -2.20 -10.65
C ARG A 24 18.16 -3.05 -11.54
N GLY A 25 17.78 -2.56 -12.72
CA GLY A 25 17.14 -3.36 -13.78
C GLY A 25 16.94 -2.56 -15.07
N ASP A 26 17.14 -3.18 -16.23
CA ASP A 26 17.54 -2.57 -17.51
C ASP A 26 16.40 -1.95 -18.36
N ARG A 27 16.80 -1.09 -19.31
CA ARG A 27 16.04 -0.15 -20.17
C ARG A 27 14.89 -0.78 -21.01
N GLY A 28 13.65 -0.28 -20.86
CA GLY A 28 12.48 -0.61 -21.72
C GLY A 28 11.21 -0.98 -20.94
N GLU A 29 11.18 -2.17 -20.36
CA GLU A 29 10.20 -2.65 -19.37
C GLU A 29 10.20 -2.03 -17.95
N PRO A 30 11.26 -1.34 -17.43
CA PRO A 30 11.38 -1.09 -16.00
C PRO A 30 10.41 -0.03 -15.49
N VAL A 31 9.78 0.76 -16.36
CA VAL A 31 8.82 1.79 -15.94
C VAL A 31 7.44 1.18 -15.65
N ILE A 32 7.01 0.18 -16.43
CA ILE A 32 5.75 -0.52 -16.16
C ILE A 32 5.92 -1.46 -14.97
N ASP A 33 7.03 -2.20 -14.91
CA ASP A 33 7.34 -3.05 -13.75
C ASP A 33 7.48 -2.22 -12.47
N ALA A 34 8.19 -1.09 -12.49
CA ALA A 34 8.27 -0.21 -11.32
C ALA A 34 6.89 0.35 -10.91
N ARG A 35 6.05 0.74 -11.86
CA ARG A 35 4.69 1.22 -11.56
C ARG A 35 3.82 0.11 -10.97
N ARG A 36 3.98 -1.13 -11.43
CA ARG A 36 3.30 -2.31 -10.89
C ARG A 36 3.75 -2.61 -9.47
N GLU A 37 5.06 -2.60 -9.23
CA GLU A 37 5.66 -2.77 -7.89
C GLU A 37 5.18 -1.67 -6.93
N ASP A 38 5.13 -0.40 -7.37
CA ASP A 38 4.65 0.72 -6.56
C ASP A 38 3.17 0.53 -6.17
N LEU A 39 2.32 0.10 -7.11
CA LEU A 39 0.90 -0.17 -6.85
C LEU A 39 0.69 -1.40 -5.95
N GLU A 40 1.49 -2.46 -6.12
CA GLU A 40 1.46 -3.64 -5.23
C GLU A 40 1.89 -3.26 -3.80
N ALA A 41 2.94 -2.43 -3.67
CA ALA A 41 3.37 -1.91 -2.38
C ALA A 41 2.31 -1.01 -1.74
N ALA A 42 1.64 -0.16 -2.52
CA ALA A 42 0.53 0.67 -2.06
C ALA A 42 -0.65 -0.17 -1.56
N LYS A 43 -0.97 -1.26 -2.27
CA LYS A 43 -2.00 -2.23 -1.84
C LYS A 43 -1.64 -2.87 -0.51
N GLU A 44 -0.41 -3.35 -0.34
CA GLU A 44 0.04 -3.95 0.93
C GLU A 44 0.05 -2.94 2.08
N ALA A 45 0.44 -1.70 1.81
CA ALA A 45 0.38 -0.62 2.79
C ALA A 45 -1.07 -0.34 3.22
N LYS A 46 -2.00 -0.21 2.28
CA LYS A 46 -3.42 0.01 2.60
C LYS A 46 -4.05 -1.16 3.34
N TYR A 47 -3.69 -2.40 2.99
CA TYR A 47 -4.19 -3.57 3.70
C TYR A 47 -3.74 -3.60 5.17
N ARG A 48 -2.48 -3.20 5.43
CA ARG A 48 -1.98 -3.06 6.81
C ARG A 48 -2.74 -1.98 7.58
N GLU A 49 -2.97 -0.83 6.97
CA GLU A 49 -3.70 0.29 7.60
C GLU A 49 -5.14 -0.09 7.97
N ILE A 50 -5.86 -0.80 7.09
CA ILE A 50 -7.20 -1.33 7.39
C ILE A 50 -7.14 -2.28 8.60
N ARG A 51 -6.16 -3.19 8.60
CA ARG A 51 -6.03 -4.19 9.67
C ARG A 51 -5.67 -3.55 11.01
N ASP A 52 -4.87 -2.49 11.00
CA ASP A 52 -4.51 -1.74 12.19
C ASP A 52 -5.73 -0.96 12.73
N ALA A 53 -6.53 -0.33 11.85
CA ALA A 53 -7.78 0.32 12.25
C ALA A 53 -8.79 -0.68 12.86
N GLU A 54 -8.93 -1.87 12.28
CA GLU A 54 -9.74 -2.96 12.84
C GLU A 54 -9.20 -3.47 14.19
N LEU A 55 -7.88 -3.50 14.36
CA LEU A 55 -7.26 -3.87 15.63
C LEU A 55 -7.53 -2.80 16.70
N ASP A 56 -7.33 -1.52 16.37
CA ASP A 56 -7.55 -0.39 17.26
C ASP A 56 -9.03 -0.28 17.70
N HIS A 57 -9.97 -0.58 16.81
CA HIS A 57 -11.39 -0.74 17.16
C HIS A 57 -11.63 -1.90 18.13
N ARG A 58 -11.10 -3.11 17.84
CA ARG A 58 -11.27 -4.28 18.70
C ARG A 58 -10.70 -4.12 20.10
N ILE A 59 -9.60 -3.37 20.25
CA ILE A 59 -9.00 -3.08 21.56
C ILE A 59 -9.62 -1.84 22.23
N GLY A 60 -10.67 -1.25 21.64
CA GLY A 60 -11.45 -0.17 22.23
C GLY A 60 -10.81 1.21 22.15
N LYS A 61 -9.78 1.41 21.31
CA LYS A 61 -9.17 2.73 21.09
C LYS A 61 -9.99 3.59 20.13
N LEU A 62 -10.81 2.98 19.27
CA LEU A 62 -11.63 3.67 18.28
C LEU A 62 -13.12 3.38 18.55
N SER A 63 -13.97 4.40 18.48
CA SER A 63 -15.42 4.22 18.63
C SER A 63 -16.02 3.53 17.40
N ASP A 64 -17.19 2.89 17.55
CA ASP A 64 -17.90 2.24 16.43
C ASP A 64 -18.27 3.23 15.30
N GLU A 65 -18.53 4.49 15.64
CA GLU A 65 -18.87 5.53 14.67
C GLU A 65 -17.65 5.97 13.88
N ASP A 66 -16.54 6.24 14.58
CA ASP A 66 -15.28 6.65 13.97
C ASP A 66 -14.65 5.52 13.13
N PHE A 67 -14.77 4.28 13.62
CA PHE A 67 -14.33 3.08 12.90
C PHE A 67 -15.09 2.93 11.59
N ARG A 68 -16.43 3.04 11.59
CA ARG A 68 -17.21 2.89 10.36
C ARG A 68 -16.88 3.97 9.32
N THR A 69 -16.59 5.18 9.75
CA THR A 69 -16.18 6.27 8.83
C THR A 69 -14.79 5.98 8.26
N THR A 70 -13.82 5.69 9.11
CA THR A 70 -12.44 5.35 8.71
C THR A 70 -12.38 4.12 7.81
N ASP A 71 -13.09 3.04 8.16
CA ASP A 71 -13.13 1.79 7.39
C ASP A 71 -13.66 2.01 5.97
N ARG A 72 -14.72 2.82 5.81
CA ARG A 72 -15.25 3.15 4.49
C ARG A 72 -14.24 3.90 3.64
N GLU A 73 -13.58 4.91 4.20
CA GLU A 73 -12.57 5.70 3.50
C GLU A 73 -11.37 4.86 3.07
N LEU A 74 -10.86 4.02 3.98
CA LEU A 74 -9.73 3.13 3.68
C LEU A 74 -10.07 2.09 2.62
N ARG A 75 -11.29 1.52 2.64
CA ARG A 75 -11.74 0.57 1.63
C ARG A 75 -11.91 1.22 0.26
N LEU A 76 -12.40 2.46 0.19
CA LEU A 76 -12.49 3.20 -1.08
C LEU A 76 -11.10 3.41 -1.69
N GLN A 77 -10.13 3.84 -0.88
CA GLN A 77 -8.74 4.00 -1.35
C GLN A 77 -8.11 2.68 -1.80
N ALA A 78 -8.40 1.57 -1.11
CA ALA A 78 -7.93 0.25 -1.52
C ALA A 78 -8.56 -0.19 -2.86
N ILE A 79 -9.84 0.10 -3.09
CA ILE A 79 -10.51 -0.17 -4.37
C ILE A 79 -9.86 0.61 -5.51
N ASP A 80 -9.54 1.88 -5.31
CA ASP A 80 -8.89 2.69 -6.35
C ASP A 80 -7.53 2.12 -6.74
N ILE A 81 -6.71 1.68 -5.77
CA ILE A 81 -5.42 1.00 -6.05
C ILE A 81 -5.63 -0.31 -6.84
N LEU A 82 -6.65 -1.09 -6.48
CA LEU A 82 -6.95 -2.34 -7.20
C LEU A 82 -7.40 -2.07 -8.63
N ARG A 83 -8.16 -1.01 -8.88
CA ARG A 83 -8.56 -0.61 -10.24
C ARG A 83 -7.37 -0.19 -11.08
N GLU A 84 -6.44 0.58 -10.51
CA GLU A 84 -5.21 0.96 -11.21
C GLU A 84 -4.35 -0.27 -11.59
N LEU A 85 -4.28 -1.27 -10.70
CA LEU A 85 -3.62 -2.55 -11.00
C LEU A 85 -4.31 -3.31 -12.14
N GLU A 86 -5.63 -3.39 -12.12
CA GLU A 86 -6.41 -4.06 -13.17
C GLU A 86 -6.23 -3.39 -14.54
N GLU A 87 -6.22 -2.05 -14.57
CA GLU A 87 -5.98 -1.26 -15.78
C GLU A 87 -4.56 -1.50 -16.32
N LEU A 88 -3.56 -1.56 -15.44
CA LEU A 88 -2.17 -1.86 -15.80
C LEU A 88 -2.06 -3.27 -16.40
N ASP A 89 -2.61 -4.28 -15.72
CA ASP A 89 -2.62 -5.67 -16.19
C ASP A 89 -3.37 -5.82 -17.52
N ALA A 90 -4.45 -5.04 -17.73
CA ALA A 90 -5.19 -5.03 -18.99
C ALA A 90 -4.39 -4.39 -20.15
N GLY A 91 -3.60 -3.36 -19.87
CA GLY A 91 -2.66 -2.75 -20.81
C GLY A 91 -1.56 -3.72 -21.22
N GLU A 92 -0.96 -4.44 -20.27
CA GLU A 92 0.05 -5.46 -20.56
C GLU A 92 -0.48 -6.58 -21.47
N ARG A 93 -1.69 -7.09 -21.20
CA ARG A 93 -2.32 -8.13 -22.01
C ARG A 93 -2.55 -7.69 -23.45
N GLN A 94 -2.82 -6.40 -23.68
CA GLN A 94 -2.98 -5.84 -25.02
C GLN A 94 -1.65 -5.66 -25.73
N ALA A 95 -0.60 -5.23 -25.02
CA ALA A 95 0.74 -5.05 -25.60
C ALA A 95 1.42 -6.36 -26.01
N ARG A 96 1.06 -7.49 -25.37
CA ARG A 96 1.59 -8.83 -25.70
C ARG A 96 0.85 -9.55 -26.85
N ARG A 97 -0.24 -8.99 -27.39
CA ARG A 97 -1.02 -9.56 -28.52
C ARG A 97 -0.58 -8.98 -29.85
#